data_AF-A0A0P1ABM4-F1
#
_entry.id   AF-A0A0P1ABM4-F1
#
_cell.length_a   1.000
_cell.length_b   1.000
_cell.length_c   1.000
_cell.angle_alpha   90.00
_cell.angle_beta   90.00
_cell.angle_gamma   90.00
#
_symmetry.space_group_name_H-M   'P 1'
#
loop_
_entity.id
_entity.type
_entity.pdbx_description
1 polymer ?
#
loop_
_entity_poly.entity_id
_entity_poly.type
_entity_poly.pdbx_seq_one_letter_code
_entity_poly.pdbx_strand_id
1 'polypeptide(L)'
;MGWVEVIKGYWSPIDAIITVLIVIASVVIALALLGSLASVCRWRLGLCIYSNVIIVIFILFVFVSGAALSLRHQAATWEGSTFPASSNEKIVKENFDQAFCYAQGAFVCNQASVSDALAMFVPTLDLSTLSHFKNMSGGVYALCDDHSGDFDMLSSLCKGCDQAWQFKTFSSLLDWADEKCPRSLETWIWCGIFLNTGETSTSHGTAPYTECRAEFLDLVKKHSFWLGVCSIIVCTDAIMVLTFACILRRRDRQPTSLVMLSVYGRI
;
A
#
# COMPACT_ATOMS: atom_id res chain seq x y z
N MET A 1 -2.39 4.02 -4.62
CA MET A 1 -2.91 3.25 -3.47
C MET A 1 -2.65 4.08 -2.22
N GLY A 2 -3.66 4.45 -1.44
CA GLY A 2 -3.54 5.43 -0.34
C GLY A 2 -2.54 5.03 0.75
N TRP A 3 -2.37 3.72 0.95
CA TRP A 3 -1.33 3.16 1.83
C TRP A 3 0.10 3.56 1.45
N VAL A 4 0.38 3.84 0.17
CA VAL A 4 1.72 4.25 -0.26
C VAL A 4 2.09 5.59 0.36
N GLU A 5 1.15 6.53 0.48
CA GLU A 5 1.39 7.85 1.09
C GLU A 5 1.59 7.74 2.61
N VAL A 6 0.86 6.84 3.28
CA VAL A 6 1.07 6.54 4.70
C VAL A 6 2.45 5.93 4.96
N ILE A 7 2.87 4.99 4.12
CA ILE A 7 4.12 4.23 4.30
C ILE A 7 5.36 5.04 3.87
N LYS A 8 5.21 6.10 3.05
CA LYS A 8 6.31 7.06 2.75
C LYS A 8 6.97 7.61 4.02
N GLY A 9 6.21 7.76 5.10
CA GLY A 9 6.74 8.19 6.40
C GLY A 9 7.77 7.24 7.04
N TYR A 10 7.75 5.95 6.67
CA TYR A 10 8.74 4.98 7.15
C TYR A 10 10.07 5.07 6.39
N TRP A 11 10.04 5.28 5.07
CA TRP A 11 11.22 5.23 4.20
C TRP A 11 11.09 6.17 2.99
N SER A 12 11.98 7.16 2.90
CA SER A 12 12.00 8.19 1.84
C SER A 12 12.09 7.67 0.38
N PRO A 13 12.79 6.56 0.04
CA PRO A 13 12.89 6.12 -1.36
C PRO A 13 11.78 5.14 -1.80
N ILE A 14 10.65 5.07 -1.09
CA ILE A 14 9.62 4.04 -1.36
C ILE A 14 8.99 4.13 -2.76
N ASP A 15 8.88 5.34 -3.32
CA ASP A 15 8.34 5.56 -4.67
C ASP A 15 9.18 4.88 -5.75
N ALA A 16 10.51 4.93 -5.60
CA ALA A 16 11.44 4.25 -6.48
C ALA A 16 11.30 2.73 -6.36
N ILE A 17 11.16 2.22 -5.12
CA ILE A 17 11.03 0.78 -4.86
C ILE A 17 9.72 0.23 -5.42
N ILE A 18 8.60 0.93 -5.24
CA ILE A 18 7.28 0.51 -5.76
C ILE A 18 7.29 0.52 -7.28
N THR A 19 7.83 1.58 -7.90
CA THR A 19 7.96 1.65 -9.36
C THR A 19 8.80 0.49 -9.89
N VAL A 20 9.92 0.20 -9.23
CA VAL A 20 10.79 -0.94 -9.56
C VAL A 20 10.04 -2.27 -9.42
N LEU A 21 9.26 -2.48 -8.35
CA LEU A 21 8.47 -3.71 -8.15
C LEU A 21 7.40 -3.91 -9.24
N ILE A 22 6.70 -2.86 -9.66
CA ILE A 22 5.72 -2.93 -10.75
C ILE A 22 6.42 -3.31 -12.07
N VAL A 23 7.56 -2.69 -12.36
CA VAL A 23 8.37 -3.01 -13.54
C VAL A 23 8.84 -4.46 -13.49
N ILE A 24 9.33 -4.94 -12.35
CA ILE A 24 9.75 -6.33 -12.18
C ILE A 24 8.58 -7.29 -12.39
N ALA A 25 7.39 -7.00 -11.84
CA ALA A 25 6.22 -7.85 -12.03
C ALA A 25 5.87 -8.01 -13.53
N SER A 26 5.94 -6.92 -14.30
CA SER A 26 5.73 -6.97 -15.75
C SER A 26 6.82 -7.78 -16.47
N VAL A 27 8.07 -7.68 -16.03
CA VAL A 27 9.22 -8.41 -16.58
C VAL A 27 9.10 -9.90 -16.25
N VAL A 28 8.65 -10.27 -15.06
CA VAL A 28 8.43 -11.67 -14.64
C VAL A 28 7.40 -12.36 -15.52
N ILE A 29 6.31 -11.68 -15.88
CA ILE A 29 5.30 -12.23 -16.79
C ILE A 29 5.89 -12.46 -18.18
N ALA A 30 6.64 -11.48 -18.71
CA ALA A 30 7.35 -11.65 -19.99
C ALA A 30 8.37 -12.80 -19.93
N LEU A 31 9.02 -13.01 -18.79
CA LEU A 31 9.98 -14.10 -18.58
C LEU A 31 9.33 -15.47 -18.45
N ALA A 32 8.11 -15.57 -17.93
CA ALA A 32 7.36 -16.82 -17.94
C ALA A 32 7.06 -17.26 -19.39
N LEU A 33 6.75 -16.31 -20.27
CA LEU A 33 6.56 -16.55 -21.69
C LEU A 33 7.88 -16.89 -22.41
N LEU A 34 8.96 -16.18 -22.09
CA LEU A 34 10.28 -16.47 -22.66
C LEU A 34 10.86 -17.79 -22.15
N GLY A 35 10.65 -18.15 -20.89
CA GLY A 35 11.11 -19.41 -20.30
C GLY A 35 10.42 -20.62 -20.91
N SER A 36 9.12 -20.52 -21.17
CA SER A 36 8.37 -21.57 -21.88
C SER A 36 8.85 -21.71 -23.33
N LEU A 37 9.04 -20.61 -24.07
CA LEU A 37 9.61 -20.67 -25.43
C LEU A 37 11.06 -21.18 -25.46
N ALA A 38 11.91 -20.75 -24.52
CA ALA A 38 13.31 -21.14 -24.47
C ALA A 38 13.49 -22.62 -24.13
N SER A 39 12.62 -23.17 -23.27
CA SER A 39 12.57 -24.61 -22.97
C SER A 39 12.24 -25.44 -24.21
N VAL A 40 11.26 -25.00 -25.00
CA VAL A 40 10.81 -25.70 -26.21
C VAL A 40 11.84 -25.60 -27.35
N CYS A 41 12.47 -24.43 -27.53
CA CYS A 41 13.37 -24.18 -28.65
C CYS A 41 14.87 -24.50 -28.37
N ARG A 42 15.22 -25.02 -27.18
CA ARG A 42 16.62 -25.31 -26.75
C ARG A 42 17.60 -24.16 -27.01
N TRP A 43 17.15 -22.91 -26.85
CA TRP A 43 17.96 -21.74 -27.19
C TRP A 43 18.95 -21.39 -26.06
N ARG A 44 20.23 -21.71 -26.25
CA ARG A 44 21.30 -21.54 -25.25
C ARG A 44 21.49 -20.09 -24.77
N LEU A 45 21.26 -19.09 -25.63
CA LEU A 45 21.33 -17.67 -25.26
C LEU A 45 20.17 -17.26 -24.35
N GLY A 46 18.97 -17.81 -24.60
CA GLY A 46 17.78 -17.57 -23.77
C GLY A 46 17.97 -17.99 -22.32
N LEU A 47 18.61 -19.14 -22.07
CA LEU A 47 18.90 -19.60 -20.70
C LEU A 47 19.88 -18.68 -19.95
N CYS A 48 20.88 -18.10 -20.63
CA CYS A 48 21.82 -17.16 -20.00
C CYS A 48 21.13 -15.84 -19.62
N ILE A 49 20.27 -15.31 -20.48
CA ILE A 49 19.50 -14.10 -20.19
C ILE A 49 18.53 -14.37 -19.03
N TYR A 50 17.79 -15.48 -19.10
CA TYR A 50 16.89 -15.91 -18.04
C TYR A 50 17.58 -16.04 -16.68
N SER A 51 18.75 -16.68 -16.62
CA SER A 51 19.52 -16.81 -15.39
C SER A 51 19.96 -15.46 -14.80
N ASN A 52 20.36 -14.49 -15.62
CA ASN A 52 20.73 -13.16 -15.13
C ASN A 52 19.52 -12.44 -14.54
N VAL A 53 18.34 -12.54 -15.16
CA VAL A 53 17.16 -11.87 -14.61
C VAL A 53 16.66 -12.54 -13.33
N ILE A 54 16.73 -13.87 -13.22
CA ILE A 54 16.40 -14.57 -11.96
C ILE A 54 17.35 -14.14 -10.82
N ILE A 55 18.63 -13.90 -11.11
CA ILE A 55 19.58 -13.36 -10.11
C ILE A 55 19.17 -11.95 -9.67
N VAL A 56 18.79 -11.08 -10.61
CA VAL A 56 18.31 -9.72 -10.29
C VAL A 56 17.07 -9.79 -9.41
N ILE A 57 16.08 -10.62 -9.77
CA ILE A 57 14.87 -10.85 -8.99
C ILE A 57 15.23 -11.36 -7.58
N PHE A 58 16.11 -12.35 -7.47
CA PHE A 58 16.55 -12.88 -6.18
C PHE A 58 17.13 -11.78 -5.27
N ILE A 59 18.03 -10.95 -5.79
CA ILE A 59 18.63 -9.84 -5.02
C ILE A 59 17.54 -8.89 -4.51
N LEU A 60 16.58 -8.53 -5.36
CA LEU A 60 15.49 -7.62 -5.01
C LEU A 60 14.58 -8.19 -3.91
N PHE A 61 14.19 -9.47 -4.02
CA PHE A 61 13.37 -10.11 -2.98
C PHE A 61 14.14 -10.28 -1.65
N VAL A 62 15.46 -10.48 -1.69
CA VAL A 62 16.29 -10.41 -0.46
C VAL A 62 16.17 -9.03 0.21
N PHE A 63 16.28 -7.94 -0.56
CA PHE A 63 16.07 -6.58 -0.02
C PHE A 63 14.66 -6.39 0.54
N VAL A 64 13.62 -6.81 -0.19
CA VAL A 64 12.22 -6.72 0.27
C VAL A 64 12.01 -7.51 1.56
N SER A 65 12.57 -8.71 1.67
CA SER A 65 12.49 -9.52 2.89
C SER A 65 13.16 -8.81 4.08
N GLY A 66 14.35 -8.23 3.87
CA GLY A 66 15.05 -7.47 4.90
C GLY A 66 14.27 -6.23 5.37
N ALA A 67 13.70 -5.48 4.42
CA ALA A 67 12.85 -4.33 4.71
C ALA A 67 11.58 -4.73 5.46
N ALA A 68 10.89 -5.79 5.03
CA ALA A 68 9.68 -6.30 5.67
C ALA A 68 9.95 -6.73 7.12
N LEU A 69 11.03 -7.49 7.37
CA LEU A 69 11.41 -7.88 8.73
C LEU A 69 11.78 -6.68 9.60
N SER A 70 12.45 -5.68 9.03
CA SER A 70 12.80 -4.44 9.73
C SER A 70 11.56 -3.64 10.12
N LEU A 71 10.58 -3.50 9.22
CA LEU A 71 9.30 -2.84 9.50
C LEU A 71 8.53 -3.59 10.60
N ARG A 72 8.49 -4.92 10.54
CA ARG A 72 7.87 -5.74 11.59
C ARG A 72 8.54 -5.53 12.94
N HIS A 73 9.87 -5.54 12.99
CA HIS A 73 10.62 -5.33 14.22
C HIS A 73 10.34 -3.93 14.78
N GLN A 74 10.37 -2.90 13.92
CA GLN A 74 10.09 -1.52 14.32
C GLN A 74 8.66 -1.35 14.86
N ALA A 75 7.66 -1.91 14.19
CA ALA A 75 6.28 -1.88 14.65
C ALA A 75 6.12 -2.57 16.02
N ALA A 76 6.77 -3.73 16.23
CA ALA A 76 6.77 -4.43 17.51
C ALA A 76 7.46 -3.63 18.62
N THR A 77 8.57 -2.94 18.31
CA THR A 77 9.23 -2.03 19.26
C THR A 77 8.33 -0.85 19.64
N TRP A 78 7.63 -0.27 18.66
CA TRP A 78 6.72 0.86 18.91
C TRP A 78 5.50 0.44 19.72
N GLU A 79 4.92 -0.72 19.43
CA GLU A 79 3.76 -1.28 20.14
C GLU A 79 4.02 -1.39 21.66
N GLY A 80 5.22 -1.83 22.05
CA GLY A 80 5.63 -1.96 23.45
C GLY A 80 6.09 -0.67 24.15
N SER A 81 6.08 0.48 23.47
CA SER A 81 6.60 1.75 24.00
C SER A 81 5.54 2.85 24.01
N THR A 82 5.73 3.85 24.88
CA THR A 82 4.86 5.03 24.96
C THR A 82 5.07 5.92 23.75
N PHE A 83 3.99 6.37 23.13
CA PHE A 83 4.06 7.32 22.03
C PHE A 83 4.63 8.67 22.51
N PRO A 84 5.52 9.33 21.73
CA PRO A 84 6.19 8.84 20.53
C PRO A 84 7.44 8.00 20.90
N ALA A 85 7.55 6.81 20.36
CA ALA A 85 8.68 5.91 20.48
C ALA A 85 9.91 6.39 19.68
N SER A 86 9.69 7.15 18.61
CA SER A 86 10.78 7.75 17.81
C SER A 86 10.31 8.97 17.00
N SER A 87 11.24 9.74 16.44
CA SER A 87 10.95 10.81 15.48
C SER A 87 10.23 10.29 14.23
N ASN A 88 10.54 9.08 13.79
CA ASN A 88 9.92 8.47 12.61
C ASN A 88 8.45 8.13 12.88
N GLU A 89 8.10 7.74 14.10
CA GLU A 89 6.70 7.48 14.46
C GLU A 89 5.85 8.77 14.39
N LYS A 90 6.44 9.95 14.65
CA LYS A 90 5.73 11.23 14.47
C LYS A 90 5.40 11.50 13.00
N ILE A 91 6.32 11.19 12.09
CA ILE A 91 6.11 11.34 10.64
C ILE A 91 5.03 10.34 10.17
N VAL A 92 5.09 9.11 10.67
CA VAL A 92 4.06 8.10 10.37
C VAL A 92 2.69 8.54 10.87
N LYS A 93 2.63 9.10 12.08
CA LYS A 93 1.41 9.70 12.62
C LYS A 93 0.86 10.78 11.69
N GLU A 94 1.68 11.75 11.30
CA GLU A 94 1.24 12.86 10.44
C GLU A 94 0.70 12.38 9.10
N ASN A 95 1.42 11.47 8.43
CA ASN A 95 0.98 10.91 7.15
C ASN A 95 -0.27 10.03 7.29
N PHE A 96 -0.37 9.26 8.37
CA PHE A 96 -1.56 8.45 8.63
C PHE A 96 -2.77 9.34 8.91
N ASP A 97 -2.63 10.34 9.77
CA ASP A 97 -3.69 11.29 10.11
C ASP A 97 -4.20 11.99 8.85
N GLN A 98 -3.30 12.49 8.00
CA GLN A 98 -3.64 13.12 6.73
C GLN A 98 -4.38 12.16 5.78
N ALA A 99 -3.84 10.97 5.55
CA ALA A 99 -4.46 9.99 4.65
C ALA A 99 -5.83 9.50 5.17
N PHE A 100 -5.96 9.35 6.49
CA PHE A 100 -7.21 8.97 7.13
C PHE A 100 -8.26 10.07 6.96
N CYS A 101 -7.89 11.34 7.14
CA CYS A 101 -8.80 12.46 6.91
C CYS A 101 -9.20 12.62 5.44
N TYR A 102 -8.30 12.40 4.49
CA TYR A 102 -8.65 12.37 3.07
C TYR A 102 -9.60 11.22 2.72
N ALA A 103 -9.37 10.02 3.30
CA ALA A 103 -10.27 8.88 3.14
C ALA A 103 -11.67 9.18 3.71
N GLN A 104 -11.73 9.84 4.88
CA GLN A 104 -12.99 10.28 5.47
C GLN A 104 -13.70 11.32 4.62
N GLY A 105 -12.98 12.32 4.09
CA GLY A 105 -13.55 13.29 3.14
C GLY A 105 -14.15 12.60 1.92
N ALA A 106 -13.48 11.60 1.37
CA ALA A 106 -13.99 10.81 0.26
C ALA A 106 -15.28 10.05 0.61
N PHE A 107 -15.34 9.43 1.79
CA PHE A 107 -16.55 8.76 2.27
C PHE A 107 -17.71 9.75 2.42
N VAL A 108 -17.44 10.91 3.02
CA VAL A 108 -18.44 11.95 3.25
C VAL A 108 -19.04 12.45 1.94
N CYS A 109 -18.20 12.64 0.93
CA CYS A 109 -18.65 13.11 -0.37
C CYS A 109 -19.48 12.07 -1.15
N ASN A 110 -19.16 10.78 -1.03
CA ASN A 110 -19.73 9.73 -1.87
C ASN A 110 -20.82 8.88 -1.20
N GLN A 111 -20.75 8.68 0.12
CA GLN A 111 -21.54 7.67 0.83
C GLN A 111 -22.23 8.18 2.11
N ALA A 112 -21.69 9.21 2.79
CA ALA A 112 -22.33 9.71 4.02
C ALA A 112 -23.59 10.53 3.72
N SER A 113 -24.52 10.56 4.69
CA SER A 113 -25.64 11.48 4.61
C SER A 113 -25.15 12.93 4.74
N VAL A 114 -25.86 13.86 4.09
CA VAL A 114 -25.54 15.29 4.16
C VAL A 114 -25.62 15.83 5.58
N SER A 115 -26.50 15.30 6.42
CA SER A 115 -26.57 15.67 7.84
C SER A 115 -25.30 15.27 8.61
N ASP A 116 -24.75 14.08 8.34
CA ASP A 116 -23.51 13.62 8.99
C ASP A 116 -22.31 14.43 8.49
N ALA A 117 -22.30 14.76 7.20
CA ALA A 117 -21.29 15.65 6.60
C ALA A 117 -21.30 17.05 7.23
N LEU A 118 -22.46 17.67 7.37
CA LEU A 118 -22.59 19.03 7.91
C LEU A 118 -22.19 19.08 9.39
N ALA A 119 -22.55 18.05 10.17
CA ALA A 119 -22.13 17.92 11.56
C ALA A 119 -20.60 17.79 11.70
N MET A 120 -19.92 17.20 10.71
CA MET A 120 -18.46 17.08 10.67
C MET A 120 -17.76 18.42 10.44
N PHE A 121 -18.20 19.17 9.43
CA PHE A 121 -17.51 20.38 8.99
C PHE A 121 -17.91 21.61 9.80
N VAL A 122 -19.11 21.62 10.39
CA VAL A 122 -19.60 22.76 11.17
C VAL A 122 -20.33 22.25 12.42
N PRO A 123 -19.57 21.90 13.47
CA PRO A 123 -20.13 21.33 14.71
C PRO A 123 -21.04 22.29 15.49
N THR A 124 -21.10 23.57 15.11
CA THR A 124 -21.96 24.61 15.71
C THR A 124 -23.28 24.84 14.97
N LEU A 125 -23.62 24.01 13.98
CA LEU A 125 -24.88 24.14 13.24
C LEU A 125 -26.08 23.85 14.15
N ASP A 126 -27.08 24.72 14.04
CA ASP A 126 -28.32 24.62 14.78
C ASP A 126 -29.14 23.41 14.30
N LEU A 127 -29.80 22.69 15.22
CA LEU A 127 -30.51 21.44 14.91
C LEU A 127 -31.65 21.62 13.88
N SER A 128 -32.13 22.87 13.74
CA SER A 128 -33.14 23.29 12.79
C SER A 128 -32.68 23.20 11.33
N THR A 129 -31.44 23.60 11.01
CA THR A 129 -30.88 23.49 9.65
C THR A 129 -30.52 22.05 9.29
N LEU A 130 -30.02 21.26 10.24
CA LEU A 130 -29.80 19.81 10.08
C LEU A 130 -31.06 19.05 9.71
N SER A 131 -32.23 19.48 10.22
CA SER A 131 -33.51 18.83 9.92
C SER A 131 -33.96 18.96 8.47
N HIS A 132 -33.55 20.04 7.77
CA HIS A 132 -33.82 20.24 6.34
C HIS A 132 -33.07 19.25 5.46
N PHE A 133 -31.87 18.84 5.87
CA PHE A 133 -31.01 17.92 5.13
C PHE A 133 -31.21 16.45 5.51
N LYS A 134 -31.88 16.17 6.64
CA LYS A 134 -32.12 14.83 7.18
C LYS A 134 -32.93 13.92 6.25
N ASN A 135 -33.79 14.50 5.40
CA ASN A 135 -34.66 13.76 4.49
C ASN A 135 -34.10 13.68 3.04
N MET A 136 -32.90 14.20 2.80
CA MET A 136 -32.25 14.17 1.49
C MET A 136 -31.45 12.87 1.36
N SER A 137 -31.84 12.03 0.41
CA SER A 137 -31.21 10.76 0.10
C SER A 137 -30.15 10.93 -0.98
N GLY A 138 -28.87 10.81 -0.60
CA GLY A 138 -27.71 10.95 -1.49
C GLY A 138 -26.49 11.45 -0.72
N GLY A 139 -25.28 11.13 -1.18
CA GLY A 139 -24.04 11.71 -0.65
C GLY A 139 -23.98 13.22 -0.87
N VAL A 140 -23.01 13.90 -0.24
CA VAL A 140 -22.82 15.36 -0.43
C VAL A 140 -22.69 15.74 -1.91
N TYR A 141 -22.10 14.86 -2.74
CA TYR A 141 -22.00 15.04 -4.18
C TYR A 141 -23.37 15.19 -4.88
N ALA A 142 -24.36 14.38 -4.49
CA ALA A 142 -25.71 14.47 -5.05
C ALA A 142 -26.39 15.79 -4.67
N LEU A 143 -26.08 16.33 -3.48
CA LEU A 143 -26.61 17.62 -3.04
C LEU A 143 -25.95 18.81 -3.76
N CYS A 144 -24.67 18.67 -4.07
CA CYS A 144 -23.90 19.69 -4.78
C CYS A 144 -24.37 19.88 -6.22
N ASP A 145 -24.85 18.82 -6.87
CA ASP A 145 -25.41 18.90 -8.22
C ASP A 145 -26.73 19.68 -8.23
N ASP A 146 -27.57 19.48 -7.20
CA ASP A 146 -28.91 20.07 -7.15
C ASP A 146 -28.99 21.44 -6.43
N HIS A 147 -28.10 21.75 -5.47
CA HIS A 147 -28.27 22.89 -4.54
C HIS A 147 -26.99 23.72 -4.26
N SER A 148 -25.92 23.58 -5.05
CA SER A 148 -24.62 24.26 -4.80
C SER A 148 -24.67 25.80 -4.72
N GLY A 149 -25.74 26.44 -5.19
CA GLY A 149 -25.94 27.89 -5.16
C GLY A 149 -26.76 28.43 -3.98
N ASP A 150 -27.42 27.57 -3.20
CA ASP A 150 -28.37 28.01 -2.17
C ASP A 150 -27.71 28.34 -0.82
N PHE A 151 -26.50 27.82 -0.58
CA PHE A 151 -25.76 28.02 0.66
C PHE A 151 -24.26 28.17 0.41
N ASP A 152 -23.67 29.29 0.84
CA ASP A 152 -22.23 29.55 0.70
C ASP A 152 -21.36 28.47 1.36
N MET A 153 -21.84 27.90 2.47
CA MET A 153 -21.21 26.80 3.20
C MET A 153 -21.19 25.49 2.39
N LEU A 154 -22.21 25.26 1.55
CA LEU A 154 -22.28 24.10 0.67
C LEU A 154 -21.31 24.27 -0.51
N SER A 155 -21.11 25.49 -1.01
CA SER A 155 -20.17 25.77 -2.11
C SER A 155 -18.72 25.33 -1.78
N SER A 156 -18.23 25.60 -0.56
CA SER A 156 -16.90 25.14 -0.12
C SER A 156 -16.82 23.62 0.02
N LEU A 157 -17.87 22.97 0.50
CA LEU A 157 -17.95 21.52 0.62
C LEU A 157 -18.00 20.85 -0.76
N CYS A 158 -18.75 21.41 -1.70
CA CYS A 158 -18.85 20.93 -3.06
C CYS A 158 -17.52 21.03 -3.81
N LYS A 159 -16.77 22.12 -3.63
CA LYS A 159 -15.40 22.24 -4.18
C LYS A 159 -14.45 21.22 -3.56
N GLY A 160 -14.53 20.99 -2.25
CA GLY A 160 -13.77 19.95 -1.57
C GLY A 160 -14.12 18.53 -2.06
N CYS A 161 -15.41 18.28 -2.31
CA CYS A 161 -15.91 17.02 -2.85
C CYS A 161 -15.61 16.81 -4.34
N ASP A 162 -15.53 17.87 -5.14
CA ASP A 162 -15.10 17.79 -6.53
C ASP A 162 -13.62 17.37 -6.62
N GLN A 163 -12.79 17.89 -5.70
CA GLN A 163 -11.41 17.44 -5.54
C GLN A 163 -11.31 16.02 -4.94
N ALA A 164 -12.40 15.49 -4.36
CA ALA A 164 -12.42 14.18 -3.73
C ALA A 164 -12.37 12.99 -4.69
N TRP A 165 -12.54 13.22 -5.99
CA TRP A 165 -12.22 12.21 -7.02
C TRP A 165 -10.78 11.68 -6.88
N GLN A 166 -9.84 12.52 -6.42
CA GLN A 166 -8.44 12.12 -6.19
C GLN A 166 -8.31 11.11 -5.04
N PHE A 167 -9.28 11.11 -4.13
CA PHE A 167 -9.26 10.31 -2.91
C PHE A 167 -9.89 8.91 -3.07
N LYS A 168 -10.39 8.55 -4.26
CA LYS A 168 -10.79 7.15 -4.57
C LYS A 168 -9.65 6.15 -4.31
N THR A 169 -8.42 6.65 -4.40
CA THR A 169 -7.18 5.91 -4.14
C THR A 169 -7.06 5.38 -2.69
N PHE A 170 -7.84 5.92 -1.74
CA PHE A 170 -7.80 5.57 -0.31
C PHE A 170 -8.91 4.60 0.12
N SER A 171 -9.70 4.02 -0.79
CA SER A 171 -10.79 3.10 -0.44
C SER A 171 -10.32 1.94 0.46
N SER A 172 -9.15 1.36 0.19
CA SER A 172 -8.56 0.30 1.01
C SER A 172 -8.18 0.72 2.43
N LEU A 173 -7.89 2.01 2.66
CA LEU A 173 -7.63 2.54 4.00
C LEU A 173 -8.95 2.74 4.74
N LEU A 174 -9.97 3.22 4.03
CA LEU A 174 -11.32 3.40 4.55
C LEU A 174 -11.96 2.08 4.96
N ASP A 175 -11.88 1.05 4.11
CA ASP A 175 -12.42 -0.29 4.40
C ASP A 175 -11.75 -0.89 5.66
N TRP A 176 -10.43 -0.74 5.79
CA TRP A 176 -9.70 -1.17 6.98
C TRP A 176 -10.10 -0.36 8.22
N ALA A 177 -10.25 0.96 8.08
CA ALA A 177 -10.65 1.83 9.17
C ALA A 177 -12.04 1.44 9.69
N ASP A 178 -13.01 1.25 8.80
CA ASP A 178 -14.37 0.86 9.18
C ASP A 178 -14.43 -0.50 9.90
N GLU A 179 -13.51 -1.43 9.60
CA GLU A 179 -13.44 -2.74 10.27
C GLU A 179 -12.64 -2.74 11.58
N LYS A 180 -11.49 -2.05 11.61
CA LYS A 180 -10.50 -2.17 12.71
C LYS A 180 -10.44 -0.95 13.62
N CYS A 181 -10.66 0.24 13.08
CA CYS A 181 -10.64 1.48 13.85
C CYS A 181 -11.81 2.37 13.43
N PRO A 182 -13.04 2.02 13.87
CA PRO A 182 -14.23 2.74 13.46
C PRO A 182 -14.13 4.18 13.91
N ARG A 183 -14.63 5.06 13.06
CA ARG A 183 -14.45 6.50 13.22
C ARG A 183 -15.27 7.01 14.40
N SER A 184 -14.58 7.56 15.41
CA SER A 184 -15.21 8.20 16.57
C SER A 184 -15.61 9.65 16.26
N LEU A 185 -16.53 10.22 17.04
CA LEU A 185 -16.92 11.63 16.92
C LEU A 185 -15.70 12.57 17.08
N GLU A 186 -14.75 12.21 17.93
CA GLU A 186 -13.54 13.00 18.15
C GLU A 186 -12.61 12.99 16.93
N THR A 187 -12.41 11.83 16.32
CA THR A 187 -11.61 11.67 15.09
C THR A 187 -12.29 12.34 13.89
N TRP A 188 -13.63 12.35 13.85
CA TRP A 188 -14.41 13.10 12.84
C TRP A 188 -14.19 14.61 12.94
N ILE A 189 -14.32 15.18 14.15
CA ILE A 189 -14.11 16.62 14.39
C ILE A 189 -12.68 17.02 14.04
N TRP A 190 -11.69 16.21 14.46
CA TRP A 190 -10.29 16.48 14.17
C TRP A 190 -10.03 16.57 12.67
N CYS A 191 -10.56 15.61 11.89
CA CYS A 191 -10.43 15.62 10.44
C CYS A 191 -11.19 16.74 9.76
N GLY A 192 -12.36 17.14 10.27
CA GLY A 192 -13.09 18.29 9.76
C GLY A 192 -12.28 19.58 9.87
N ILE A 193 -11.62 19.80 11.01
CA ILE A 193 -10.74 20.95 11.22
C ILE A 193 -9.50 20.84 10.33
N PHE A 194 -8.84 19.68 10.30
CA PHE A 194 -7.65 19.45 9.46
C PHE A 194 -7.91 19.73 7.98
N LEU A 195 -9.06 19.29 7.45
CA LEU A 195 -9.44 19.55 6.07
C LEU A 195 -9.75 21.03 5.79
N ASN A 196 -10.20 21.78 6.80
CA ASN A 196 -10.54 23.19 6.68
C ASN A 196 -9.33 24.13 6.87
N THR A 197 -8.46 23.84 7.84
CA THR A 197 -7.32 24.71 8.20
C THR A 197 -5.99 24.20 7.66
N GLY A 198 -5.89 22.92 7.32
CA GLY A 198 -4.62 22.25 7.01
C GLY A 198 -3.70 22.06 8.23
N GLU A 199 -4.16 22.39 9.44
CA GLU A 199 -3.35 22.33 10.66
C GLU A 199 -3.53 21.01 11.40
N THR A 200 -2.41 20.42 11.82
CA THR A 200 -2.36 19.16 12.60
C THR A 200 -2.39 19.38 14.12
N SER A 201 -2.29 20.63 14.58
CA SER A 201 -2.28 21.03 15.99
C SER A 201 -3.60 21.65 16.41
N THR A 202 -4.65 20.83 16.50
CA THR A 202 -5.97 21.31 16.92
C THR A 202 -6.20 20.96 18.39
N SER A 203 -6.79 21.90 19.15
CA SER A 203 -7.19 21.71 20.55
C SER A 203 -8.51 20.94 20.70
N HIS A 204 -9.10 20.50 19.60
CA HIS A 204 -10.42 19.89 19.52
C HIS A 204 -10.35 18.55 18.79
N GLY A 205 -10.88 17.51 19.44
CA GLY A 205 -10.86 16.14 18.93
C GLY A 205 -9.53 15.43 19.18
N THR A 206 -9.52 14.13 18.88
CA THR A 206 -8.35 13.25 19.00
C THR A 206 -7.91 12.86 17.60
N ALA A 207 -6.61 12.97 17.33
CA ALA A 207 -6.07 12.64 16.03
C ALA A 207 -6.17 11.12 15.73
N PRO A 208 -6.53 10.72 14.49
CA PRO A 208 -6.85 9.34 14.14
C PRO A 208 -5.79 8.31 14.57
N TYR A 209 -4.51 8.60 14.34
CA TYR A 209 -3.41 7.70 14.70
C TYR A 209 -3.33 7.45 16.19
N THR A 210 -3.68 8.44 17.02
CA THR A 210 -3.61 8.30 18.48
C THR A 210 -4.61 7.26 18.98
N GLU A 211 -5.81 7.23 18.38
CA GLU A 211 -6.86 6.27 18.68
C GLU A 211 -6.58 4.91 18.01
N CYS A 212 -6.14 4.92 16.76
CA CYS A 212 -5.90 3.71 15.96
C CYS A 212 -4.50 3.11 16.11
N ARG A 213 -3.64 3.64 17.00
CA ARG A 213 -2.20 3.30 17.05
C ARG A 213 -1.96 1.80 17.14
N ALA A 214 -2.63 1.13 18.08
CA ALA A 214 -2.46 -0.30 18.32
C ALA A 214 -2.85 -1.12 17.08
N GLU A 215 -4.02 -0.84 16.51
CA GLU A 215 -4.54 -1.54 15.34
C GLU A 215 -3.68 -1.29 14.09
N PHE A 216 -3.18 -0.06 13.92
CA PHE A 216 -2.26 0.27 12.82
C PHE A 216 -0.92 -0.47 12.97
N LEU A 217 -0.35 -0.50 14.17
CA LEU A 217 0.91 -1.22 14.42
C LEU A 217 0.74 -2.73 14.24
N ASP A 218 -0.40 -3.29 14.64
CA ASP A 218 -0.71 -4.71 14.39
C ASP A 218 -0.84 -5.01 12.90
N LEU A 219 -1.51 -4.14 12.14
CA LEU A 219 -1.62 -4.24 10.69
C LEU A 219 -0.22 -4.27 10.04
N VAL A 220 0.65 -3.31 10.39
CA VAL A 220 2.03 -3.26 9.86
C VAL A 220 2.77 -4.55 10.22
N LYS A 221 2.73 -4.99 11.48
CA LYS A 221 3.38 -6.21 11.95
C LYS A 221 2.92 -7.47 11.20
N LYS A 222 1.61 -7.59 10.92
CA LYS A 222 1.00 -8.73 10.23
C LYS A 222 1.28 -8.72 8.73
N HIS A 223 1.11 -7.59 8.06
CA HIS A 223 1.41 -7.47 6.64
C HIS A 223 2.90 -7.60 6.36
N SER A 224 3.76 -6.97 7.15
CA SER A 224 5.20 -7.12 7.02
C SER A 224 5.65 -8.57 7.23
N PHE A 225 5.02 -9.32 8.12
CA PHE A 225 5.29 -10.75 8.27
C PHE A 225 4.93 -11.54 7.02
N TRP A 226 3.72 -11.34 6.50
CA TRP A 226 3.25 -12.05 5.31
C TRP A 226 4.09 -11.70 4.07
N LEU A 227 4.44 -10.42 3.90
CA LEU A 227 5.35 -9.97 2.85
C LEU A 227 6.74 -10.60 2.97
N GLY A 228 7.28 -10.70 4.19
CA GLY A 228 8.55 -11.38 4.45
C GLY A 228 8.50 -12.87 4.08
N VAL A 229 7.46 -13.58 4.51
CA VAL A 229 7.26 -15.02 4.21
C VAL A 229 7.13 -15.25 2.70
N CYS A 230 6.28 -14.49 2.01
CA CYS A 230 6.17 -14.57 0.55
C CYS A 230 7.50 -14.32 -0.16
N SER A 231 8.27 -13.35 0.32
CA SER A 231 9.56 -13.03 -0.25
C SER A 231 10.56 -14.18 -0.12
N ILE A 232 10.59 -14.85 1.04
CA ILE A 232 11.46 -16.01 1.26
C ILE A 232 11.10 -17.16 0.31
N ILE A 233 9.81 -17.41 0.07
CA ILE A 233 9.35 -18.45 -0.87
C ILE A 233 9.90 -18.17 -2.29
N VAL A 234 9.74 -16.93 -2.78
CA VAL A 234 10.28 -16.53 -4.09
C VAL A 234 11.80 -16.69 -4.16
N CYS A 235 12.51 -16.35 -3.07
CA CYS A 235 13.95 -16.57 -2.98
C CYS A 235 14.33 -18.05 -3.06
N THR A 236 13.58 -18.95 -2.40
CA THR A 236 13.81 -20.39 -2.49
C THR A 236 13.58 -20.94 -3.90
N ASP A 237 12.53 -20.47 -4.57
CA ASP A 237 12.23 -20.87 -5.95
C ASP A 237 13.31 -20.38 -6.91
N ALA A 238 13.80 -19.15 -6.74
CA ALA A 238 14.90 -18.61 -7.53
C ALA A 238 16.19 -19.44 -7.37
N ILE A 239 16.53 -19.84 -6.13
CA ILE A 239 17.69 -20.72 -5.88
C ILE A 239 17.48 -22.08 -6.55
N MET A 240 16.28 -22.67 -6.45
CA MET A 240 15.96 -23.93 -7.12
C MET A 240 16.17 -23.80 -8.64
N VAL A 241 15.60 -22.78 -9.28
CA VAL A 241 15.77 -22.54 -10.72
C VAL A 241 17.24 -22.37 -11.12
N LEU A 242 18.01 -21.60 -10.34
CA LEU A 242 19.44 -21.39 -10.61
C LEU A 242 20.26 -22.68 -10.46
N THR A 243 19.98 -23.50 -9.46
CA THR A 243 20.64 -24.81 -9.28
C THR A 243 20.31 -25.76 -10.43
N PHE A 244 19.05 -25.86 -10.85
CA PHE A 244 18.65 -26.65 -12.03
C PHE A 244 19.34 -26.17 -13.31
N ALA A 245 19.38 -24.87 -13.56
CA ALA A 245 20.08 -24.30 -14.71
C ALA A 245 21.58 -24.65 -14.70
N CYS A 246 22.22 -24.62 -13.53
CA CYS A 246 23.62 -25.01 -13.37
C CYS A 246 23.85 -26.50 -13.63
N ILE A 247 22.96 -27.37 -13.13
CA ILE A 247 23.04 -28.83 -13.34
C ILE A 247 22.88 -29.16 -14.82
N LEU A 248 21.86 -28.59 -15.49
CA LEU A 248 21.62 -28.81 -16.93
C LEU A 248 22.82 -28.35 -17.76
N ARG A 249 23.39 -27.17 -17.46
CA ARG A 249 24.57 -26.66 -18.17
C ARG A 249 25.81 -27.51 -17.94
N ARG A 250 25.99 -28.08 -16.75
CA ARG A 250 27.10 -29.02 -16.46
C ARG A 250 26.94 -30.34 -17.23
N ARG A 251 25.73 -30.89 -17.30
CA ARG A 251 25.44 -32.10 -18.10
C ARG A 251 25.69 -31.89 -19.59
N ASP A 252 25.27 -30.77 -20.15
CA ASP A 252 25.55 -30.40 -21.56
C ASP A 252 27.06 -30.23 -21.83
N ARG A 253 27.85 -29.88 -20.82
CA ARG A 253 29.32 -29.75 -20.87
C ARG A 253 30.08 -31.03 -20.52
N GLN A 254 29.41 -32.15 -20.25
CA GLN A 254 30.00 -33.48 -20.33
C GLN A 254 29.71 -34.05 -21.74
N PRO A 255 30.39 -33.59 -22.81
CA PRO A 255 30.35 -34.31 -24.06
C PRO A 255 31.08 -35.63 -23.82
N THR A 256 30.51 -36.75 -24.28
CA THR A 256 31.11 -37.66 -25.27
C THR A 256 32.63 -37.94 -25.20
N SER A 257 33.31 -37.74 -24.08
CA SER A 257 34.70 -38.11 -23.83
C SER A 257 34.80 -39.57 -23.40
N LEU A 258 33.72 -40.09 -22.81
CA LEU A 258 33.56 -41.50 -22.49
C LEU A 258 33.22 -42.38 -23.71
N VAL A 259 32.71 -41.80 -24.80
CA VAL A 259 32.41 -42.57 -26.03
C VAL A 259 33.63 -42.68 -26.93
N MET A 260 34.50 -41.66 -27.03
CA MET A 260 35.74 -41.80 -27.82
C MET A 260 36.79 -42.70 -27.14
N LEU A 261 36.89 -42.68 -25.80
CA LEU A 261 37.81 -43.59 -25.09
C LEU A 261 37.38 -45.07 -25.15
N SER A 262 36.10 -45.35 -25.38
CA SER A 262 35.61 -46.73 -25.59
C SER A 262 35.87 -47.25 -27.01
N VAL A 263 36.07 -46.38 -28.01
CA VAL A 263 36.29 -46.79 -29.40
C VAL A 263 37.78 -47.00 -29.69
N TYR A 264 38.68 -46.29 -29.00
CA TYR A 264 40.13 -46.48 -29.13
C TYR A 264 40.72 -47.58 -28.21
N GLY A 265 39.90 -48.14 -27.31
CA GLY A 265 40.26 -49.22 -26.39
C GLY A 265 39.80 -50.62 -26.82
N ARG A 266 39.48 -50.82 -28.10
CA ARG A 266 39.26 -52.14 -28.71
C ARG A 266 40.24 -52.32 -29.87
N ILE A 267 41.48 -52.64 -29.50
CA ILE A 267 42.42 -53.41 -30.33
C ILE A 267 42.05 -54.87 -30.14
#